data_AF-A0A2G1ZU04-F1
#
_entry.id   AF-A0A2G1ZU04-F1
#
_cell.length_a   1.000
_cell.length_b   1.000
_cell.length_c   1.000
_cell.angle_alpha   90.00
_cell.angle_beta   90.00
_cell.angle_gamma   90.00
#
_symmetry.space_group_name_H-M   'P 1'
#
loop_
_entity.id
_entity.type
_entity.pdbx_description
1 polymer ?
#
loop_
_entity_poly.entity_id
_entity_poly.type
_entity_poly.pdbx_seq_one_letter_code
_entity_poly.pdbx_strand_id
1 'polypeptide(L)'
;MANKNSMIKVVSGLRGKRIFLYGRFEGVYLTEREFDILKLIKNLKYKEIAKQHNLSTRTIESYVNKIKTKLGCSSKYHLIDILDKEGVFSEIEKCEIMC
;
A
#
# COMPACT_ATOMS: atom_id res chain seq x y z
N MET A 1 15.80 4.72 -22.62
CA MET A 1 14.90 5.58 -21.81
C MET A 1 13.91 4.66 -21.11
N ALA A 2 14.02 4.51 -19.78
CA ALA A 2 13.12 3.64 -19.03
C ALA A 2 11.68 4.16 -19.15
N ASN A 3 10.75 3.26 -19.46
CA ASN A 3 9.32 3.55 -19.55
C ASN A 3 8.84 4.18 -18.22
N LYS A 4 8.43 5.46 -18.25
CA LYS A 4 8.11 6.30 -17.07
C LYS A 4 6.62 6.32 -16.73
N ASN A 5 5.86 5.26 -17.03
CA ASN A 5 4.40 5.25 -16.84
C ASN A 5 3.88 4.33 -15.72
N SER A 6 4.74 3.79 -14.86
CA SER A 6 4.31 2.92 -13.76
C SER A 6 4.20 3.71 -12.45
N MET A 7 2.99 3.81 -11.89
CA MET A 7 2.74 4.46 -10.60
C MET A 7 3.29 3.68 -9.40
N ILE A 8 3.64 2.41 -9.61
CA ILE A 8 4.20 1.52 -8.60
C ILE A 8 5.49 0.93 -9.17
N LYS A 9 6.57 0.95 -8.38
CA LYS A 9 7.79 0.19 -8.67
C LYS A 9 8.18 -0.66 -7.48
N VAL A 10 8.29 -1.96 -7.70
CA VAL A 10 8.87 -2.88 -6.72
C VAL A 10 10.38 -2.91 -6.91
N VAL A 11 11.11 -2.68 -5.83
CA VAL A 11 12.57 -2.77 -5.78
C VAL A 11 12.94 -3.77 -4.69
N SER A 12 13.50 -4.91 -5.08
CA SER A 12 14.08 -5.89 -4.17
C SER A 12 15.54 -5.51 -3.86
N GLY A 13 15.94 -5.64 -2.59
CA GLY A 13 17.33 -5.45 -2.17
C GLY A 13 17.67 -6.30 -0.94
N LEU A 14 18.92 -6.23 -0.48
CA LEU A 14 19.45 -7.03 0.65
C LEU A 14 18.66 -6.88 1.96
N ARG A 15 17.92 -5.77 2.13
CA ARG A 15 17.11 -5.46 3.32
C ARG A 15 15.61 -5.75 3.14
N GLY A 16 15.23 -6.46 2.08
CA GLY A 16 13.84 -6.79 1.73
C GLY A 16 13.27 -5.96 0.58
N LYS A 17 12.01 -6.24 0.22
CA LYS A 17 11.30 -5.55 -0.87
C LYS A 17 10.77 -4.19 -0.41
N ARG A 18 11.00 -3.17 -1.25
CA ARG A 18 10.43 -1.83 -1.11
C ARG A 18 9.55 -1.53 -2.31
N ILE A 19 8.34 -1.07 -2.05
CA ILE A 19 7.37 -0.70 -3.06
C ILE A 19 7.31 0.82 -3.09
N PHE A 20 7.83 1.42 -4.15
CA PHE A 20 7.81 2.86 -4.35
C PHE A 20 6.52 3.27 -5.05
N LEU A 21 5.89 4.31 -4.54
CA LEU A 21 4.75 4.97 -5.17
C LEU A 21 5.27 6.22 -5.90
N TYR A 22 4.83 6.44 -7.13
CA TYR A 22 5.22 7.57 -7.97
C TYR A 22 4.06 8.56 -8.16
N GLY A 23 4.34 9.69 -8.80
CA GLY A 23 3.37 10.76 -8.98
C GLY A 23 3.30 11.59 -7.70
N ARG A 24 2.11 11.74 -7.11
CA ARG A 24 1.92 12.54 -5.89
C ARG A 24 2.72 12.02 -4.68
N PHE A 25 3.09 10.75 -4.67
CA PHE A 25 3.81 10.10 -3.58
C PHE A 25 5.30 9.89 -3.87
N GLU A 26 5.87 10.65 -4.82
CA GLU A 26 7.28 10.56 -5.21
C GLU A 26 8.21 10.51 -3.98
N GLY A 27 9.08 9.51 -3.92
CA GLY A 27 10.02 9.30 -2.81
C GLY A 27 9.45 8.55 -1.59
N VAL A 28 8.15 8.23 -1.57
CA VAL A 28 7.55 7.39 -0.54
C VAL A 28 7.71 5.92 -0.91
N TYR A 29 8.06 5.09 0.07
CA TYR A 29 8.10 3.64 -0.08
C TYR A 29 7.31 2.93 1.03
N LEU A 30 6.68 1.83 0.64
CA LEU A 30 6.06 0.86 1.53
C LEU A 30 6.92 -0.40 1.61
N THR A 31 6.95 -1.00 2.79
CA THR A 31 7.45 -2.37 2.97
C THR A 31 6.45 -3.36 2.37
N GLU A 32 6.88 -4.59 2.12
CA GLU A 32 6.00 -5.67 1.64
C GLU A 32 4.77 -5.86 2.55
N ARG A 33 4.96 -5.84 3.87
CA ARG A 33 3.85 -5.94 4.82
C ARG A 33 2.90 -4.74 4.73
N GLU A 34 3.41 -3.51 4.69
CA GLU A 34 2.56 -2.33 4.55
C GLU A 34 1.78 -2.36 3.23
N PHE A 35 2.41 -2.79 2.14
CA PHE A 35 1.77 -2.93 0.85
C PHE A 35 0.67 -4.00 0.90
N ASP A 36 0.93 -5.17 1.47
CA ASP A 36 -0.09 -6.23 1.63
C ASP A 36 -1.32 -5.74 2.39
N ILE A 37 -1.11 -5.01 3.49
CA ILE A 37 -2.21 -4.41 4.24
C ILE A 37 -2.94 -3.37 3.37
N LEU A 38 -2.21 -2.52 2.64
CA LEU A 38 -2.78 -1.48 1.77
C LEU A 38 -3.71 -2.08 0.69
N LYS A 39 -3.35 -3.21 0.08
CA LYS A 39 -4.21 -3.87 -0.94
C LYS A 39 -5.61 -4.18 -0.40
N LEU A 40 -5.70 -4.51 0.89
CA LEU A 40 -6.92 -5.02 1.51
C LEU A 40 -7.76 -3.92 2.18
N ILE A 41 -7.21 -2.73 2.45
CA ILE A 41 -7.92 -1.72 3.25
C ILE A 41 -9.20 -1.19 2.58
N LYS A 42 -9.29 -1.23 1.25
CA LYS A 42 -10.45 -0.79 0.47
C LYS A 42 -11.64 -1.70 0.68
N ASN A 43 -11.41 -3.02 0.71
CA ASN A 43 -12.46 -4.03 0.67
C ASN A 43 -12.74 -4.69 2.04
N LEU A 44 -11.78 -4.62 2.98
CA LEU A 44 -11.87 -5.32 4.26
C LEU A 44 -11.81 -4.40 5.48
N LYS A 45 -12.47 -4.82 6.55
CA LYS A 45 -12.35 -4.24 7.89
C LYS A 45 -11.06 -4.71 8.54
N TYR A 46 -10.52 -3.93 9.47
CA TYR A 46 -9.26 -4.28 10.15
C TYR A 46 -9.28 -5.64 10.84
N LYS A 47 -10.45 -6.08 11.34
CA LYS A 47 -10.63 -7.41 11.93
C LYS A 47 -10.49 -8.55 10.91
N GLU A 48 -10.93 -8.33 9.68
CA GLU A 48 -10.82 -9.32 8.60
C GLU A 48 -9.39 -9.41 8.09
N ILE A 49 -8.74 -8.26 7.88
CA ILE A 49 -7.33 -8.17 7.52
C ILE A 49 -6.46 -8.82 8.61
N ALA A 50 -6.76 -8.53 9.88
CA ALA A 50 -6.08 -9.15 11.03
C ALA A 50 -6.17 -10.68 11.00
N LYS A 51 -7.36 -11.24 10.71
CA LYS A 51 -7.55 -12.68 10.57
C LYS A 51 -6.74 -13.25 9.40
N GLN A 52 -6.77 -12.63 8.23
CA GLN A 52 -6.04 -13.10 7.04
C GLN A 52 -4.52 -13.13 7.25
N HIS A 53 -3.98 -12.20 8.04
CA HIS A 53 -2.54 -12.13 8.32
C HIS A 53 -2.11 -12.78 9.64
N ASN A 54 -3.03 -13.40 10.39
CA ASN A 54 -2.81 -13.92 11.75
C ASN A 54 -2.17 -12.87 12.69
N LEU A 55 -2.73 -11.66 12.70
CA LEU A 55 -2.27 -10.52 13.50
C LEU A 55 -3.39 -9.99 14.40
N SER A 56 -3.04 -9.12 15.36
CA SER A 56 -4.04 -8.38 16.12
C SER A 56 -4.59 -7.21 15.31
N THR A 57 -5.83 -6.79 15.58
CA THR A 57 -6.42 -5.57 15.01
C THR A 57 -5.57 -4.33 15.30
N ARG A 58 -4.96 -4.25 16.49
CA ARG A 58 -4.03 -3.18 16.89
C ARG A 58 -2.79 -3.14 16.01
N THR A 59 -2.28 -4.31 15.60
CA THR A 59 -1.15 -4.40 14.67
C THR A 59 -1.54 -3.88 13.28
N ILE A 60 -2.72 -4.24 12.78
CA ILE A 60 -3.23 -3.71 11.50
C ILE A 60 -3.39 -2.20 11.57
N GLU A 61 -3.97 -1.68 12.66
CA GLU A 61 -4.11 -0.24 12.88
C GLU A 61 -2.74 0.47 12.90
N SER A 62 -1.73 -0.15 13.54
CA SER A 62 -0.36 0.37 13.52
C SER A 62 0.21 0.45 12.09
N TYR A 63 0.02 -0.59 11.27
CA TYR A 63 0.42 -0.55 9.85
C TYR A 63 -0.31 0.56 9.09
N VAL A 64 -1.63 0.66 9.23
CA VAL A 64 -2.40 1.72 8.56
C VAL A 64 -1.99 3.11 9.02
N ASN A 65 -1.67 3.30 10.30
CA ASN A 65 -1.15 4.56 10.81
C ASN A 65 0.22 4.90 10.20
N LYS A 66 1.14 3.94 10.09
CA LYS A 66 2.42 4.16 9.41
C LYS A 66 2.24 4.54 7.94
N ILE A 67 1.35 3.84 7.22
CA ILE A 67 1.03 4.13 5.83
C ILE A 67 0.44 5.53 5.69
N LYS A 68 -0.52 5.90 6.55
CA LYS A 68 -1.10 7.24 6.61
C LYS A 68 -0.03 8.31 6.84
N THR A 69 0.87 8.12 7.79
CA THR A 69 1.98 9.05 8.06
C THR A 69 2.88 9.21 6.84
N LYS A 70 3.25 8.10 6.18
CA LYS A 70 4.07 8.12 4.97
C LYS A 70 3.41 8.85 3.80
N LEU A 71 2.09 8.77 3.70
CA LEU A 71 1.31 9.35 2.60
C LEU A 71 0.62 10.68 2.97
N GLY A 72 0.92 11.25 4.14
CA GLY A 72 0.32 12.51 4.60
C GLY A 72 -1.20 12.47 4.81
N CYS A 73 -1.76 11.30 5.12
CA CYS A 73 -3.21 11.11 5.27
C CYS A 73 -3.63 11.13 6.75
N SER A 74 -4.77 11.75 7.05
CA SER A 74 -5.32 11.86 8.41
C SER A 74 -6.21 10.67 8.79
N SER A 75 -6.95 10.10 7.84
CA SER A 75 -7.93 9.04 8.07
C SER A 75 -7.81 7.89 7.06
N LYS A 76 -8.39 6.73 7.40
CA LYS A 76 -8.51 5.59 6.46
C LYS A 76 -9.25 6.01 5.18
N TYR A 77 -10.31 6.80 5.35
CA TYR A 77 -11.13 7.27 4.23
C TYR A 77 -10.34 8.19 3.29
N HIS A 78 -9.62 9.18 3.85
CA HIS A 78 -8.75 10.06 3.05
C HIS A 78 -7.65 9.28 2.34
N LEU A 79 -7.06 8.28 3.00
CA LEU A 79 -6.09 7.37 2.39
C LEU A 79 -6.68 6.58 1.20
N ILE A 80 -7.90 6.06 1.32
CA ILE A 80 -8.54 5.33 0.22
C ILE A 80 -8.88 6.28 -0.92
N ASP A 81 -9.51 7.42 -0.62
CA ASP A 81 -9.91 8.42 -1.61
C ASP A 81 -8.73 8.92 -2.45
N ILE A 82 -7.60 9.24 -1.79
CA ILE A 82 -6.42 9.74 -2.51
C ILE A 82 -5.80 8.64 -3.39
N LEU A 83 -5.73 7.39 -2.91
CA LEU A 83 -5.15 6.30 -3.69
C LEU A 83 -6.03 5.90 -4.87
N ASP A 84 -7.35 6.01 -4.72
CA ASP A 84 -8.32 5.77 -5.79
C ASP A 84 -8.24 6.86 -6.86
N LYS A 85 -8.20 8.15 -6.46
CA LYS A 85 -8.05 9.30 -7.36
C LYS A 85 -6.77 9.26 -8.17
N GLU A 86 -5.66 8.89 -7.54
CA GLU A 86 -4.39 8.77 -8.23
C GLU A 86 -4.39 7.54 -9.15
N GLY A 87 -5.23 6.51 -8.90
CA GLY A 87 -5.29 5.28 -9.69
C GLY A 87 -4.38 4.17 -9.18
N VAL A 88 -3.90 4.28 -7.93
CA VAL A 88 -2.97 3.31 -7.33
C VAL A 88 -3.62 1.93 -7.18
N PHE A 89 -4.90 1.86 -6.76
CA PHE A 89 -5.59 0.57 -6.61
C PHE A 89 -5.73 -0.18 -7.94
N SER A 90 -6.00 0.53 -9.03
CA SER A 90 -6.09 -0.05 -10.37
C SER A 90 -4.77 -0.67 -10.83
N GLU A 91 -3.63 -0.12 -10.39
CA GLU A 91 -2.31 -0.67 -10.67
C GLU A 91 -1.96 -1.85 -9.76
N ILE A 92 -2.39 -1.81 -8.49
CA ILE A 92 -2.26 -2.92 -7.54
C ILE A 92 -2.97 -4.17 -8.07
N GLU A 93 -4.22 -4.03 -8.53
CA GLU A 93 -5.04 -5.14 -9.05
C GLU A 93 -4.41 -5.76 -10.32
N LYS A 94 -3.70 -4.97 -11.13
CA LYS A 94 -2.96 -5.50 -12.30
C LYS A 94 -1.74 -6.33 -11.91
N CYS A 95 -1.17 -6.10 -10.72
CA CYS A 95 -0.06 -6.91 -10.21
C CYS A 95 -0.50 -8.28 -9.66
N GLU A 96 -1.80 -8.57 -9.55
CA GLU A 96 -2.30 -9.87 -9.06
C GLU A 96 -2.13 -11.04 -10.04
N ILE A 97 -1.63 -10.80 -11.27
CA ILE A 97 -1.18 -11.88 -12.16
C ILE A 97 0.29 -12.22 -11.84
N MET A 98 0.54 -12.73 -10.64
CA MET A 98 1.74 -13.51 -10.30
C MET A 98 1.42 -14.32 -9.02
N CYS A 99 0.41 -15.20 -9.14
CA CYS A 99 0.31 -16.40 -8.31
C CYS A 99 1.13 -17.51 -8.98
#